data_AF-A0A819RUM9-F1
#
_entry.id   AF-A0A819RUM9-F1
#
_cell.length_a   1.000
_cell.length_b   1.000
_cell.length_c   1.000
_cell.angle_alpha   90.00
_cell.angle_beta   90.00
_cell.angle_gamma   90.00
#
_symmetry.space_group_name_H-M   'P 1'
#
loop_
_entity.id
_entity.type
_entity.pdbx_description
1 polymer ?
#
loop_
_entity_poly.entity_id
_entity_poly.type
_entity_poly.pdbx_seq_one_letter_code
_entity_poly.pdbx_strand_id
1 'polypeptide(L)' 'IIPSQINSTTVENIQNDIKKYDCDAIILGCTELPVVYNENNLQKPVVDTTRLLAHYALQYASED' A
#
# COMPACT_ATOMS: atom_id res chain seq x y z
N ILE A 1 11.18 2.94 -0.53
CA ILE A 1 11.24 2.15 0.72
C ILE A 1 11.83 0.80 0.35
N ILE A 2 12.90 0.38 1.02
CA ILE A 2 13.47 -0.97 0.88
C ILE A 2 13.05 -1.73 2.14
N PRO A 3 12.40 -2.91 2.06
CA PRO A 3 11.88 -3.61 3.24
C PRO A 3 12.93 -3.91 4.32
N SER A 4 14.19 -4.12 3.91
CA SER A 4 15.31 -4.36 4.82
C SER A 4 15.88 -3.10 5.48
N GLN A 5 15.39 -1.91 5.10
CA GLN A 5 15.87 -0.62 5.59
C GLN A 5 14.68 0.31 5.90
N ILE A 6 13.83 -0.12 6.85
CA ILE A 6 12.70 0.68 7.32
C ILE A 6 13.17 1.61 8.44
N ASN A 7 12.89 2.90 8.30
CA ASN A 7 13.13 3.92 9.31
C ASN A 7 11.78 4.40 9.88
N SER A 8 11.57 4.25 11.19
CA SER A 8 10.30 4.57 11.86
C SER A 8 9.90 6.03 11.73
N THR A 9 10.85 6.96 11.84
CA THR A 9 10.60 8.40 11.68
C THR A 9 10.08 8.74 10.29
N THR A 10 10.63 8.09 9.25
CA THR A 10 10.16 8.28 7.87
C THR A 10 8.72 7.78 7.71
N VAL A 11 8.40 6.64 8.31
CA VAL A 11 7.05 6.05 8.29
C VAL A 11 6.04 6.98 8.97
N GLU A 12 6.35 7.47 10.17
CA GLU A 12 5.48 8.39 10.90
C GLU A 12 5.29 9.72 10.17
N ASN A 13 6.35 10.26 9.56
CA ASN A 13 6.26 11.50 8.78
C ASN A 13 5.32 11.35 7.59
N ILE A 14 5.46 10.26 6.83
CA ILE A 14 4.56 9.97 5.69
C ILE A 14 3.12 9.78 6.16
N GLN A 15 2.89 9.06 7.26
CA GLN A 15 1.55 8.91 7.84
C GLN A 15 0.92 10.26 8.21
N ASN A 16 1.71 11.15 8.81
CA ASN A 16 1.25 12.48 9.19
C ASN A 16 1.00 13.38 7.98
N ASP A 17 1.77 13.23 6.91
CA ASP A 17 1.54 13.96 5.66
C ASP A 17 0.28 13.47 4.96
N ILE A 18 0.06 12.16 4.89
CA ILE A 18 -1.15 11.56 4.31
C ILE A 18 -2.42 12.08 5.00
N LYS A 19 -2.42 12.23 6.32
CA LYS A 19 -3.56 12.77 7.10
C LYS A 19 -3.96 14.20 6.70
N LYS A 20 -3.08 14.96 6.04
CA LYS A 20 -3.37 16.33 5.59
C LYS A 20 -4.18 16.36 4.30
N TYR A 21 -4.29 15.23 3.59
CA TYR A 21 -5.02 15.13 2.34
C TYR A 21 -6.41 14.53 2.56
N ASP A 22 -7.41 15.14 1.95
CA ASP A 22 -8.77 14.62 1.91
C ASP A 22 -8.95 13.68 0.72
N CYS A 23 -8.48 12.44 0.88
CA CYS A 23 -8.66 11.37 -0.10
C CYS A 23 -9.52 10.23 0.46
N ASP A 24 -10.27 9.60 -0.43
CA ASP A 24 -11.13 8.45 -0.11
C ASP A 24 -10.33 7.17 0.14
N ALA A 25 -9.17 7.02 -0.52
CA ALA A 25 -8.31 5.85 -0.42
C ALA A 25 -6.86 6.17 -0.78
N ILE A 26 -5.95 5.24 -0.45
CA ILE A 26 -4.52 5.34 -0.74
C ILE A 26 -4.09 4.15 -1.60
N ILE A 27 -3.36 4.42 -2.69
CA ILE A 27 -2.80 3.37 -3.55
C ILE A 27 -1.37 3.05 -3.07
N LEU A 28 -1.12 1.78 -2.71
CA LEU A 28 0.23 1.28 -2.46
C LEU A 28 0.85 0.83 -3.78
N GLY A 29 1.36 1.80 -4.55
CA GLY A 29 1.77 1.59 -5.94
C GLY A 29 3.13 0.91 -6.18
N CYS A 30 3.83 0.47 -5.13
CA CYS A 30 5.06 -0.32 -5.27
C CYS A 30 4.94 -1.61 -4.46
N THR A 31 5.63 -2.66 -4.90
CA THR A 31 5.60 -4.00 -4.30
C THR A 31 6.05 -4.04 -2.84
N GLU A 32 6.86 -3.07 -2.41
CA GLU A 32 7.45 -2.96 -1.09
C GLU A 32 6.55 -2.23 -0.09
N LEU A 33 5.65 -1.36 -0.58
CA LEU A 33 4.81 -0.53 0.29
C LEU A 33 3.87 -1.34 1.19
N PRO A 34 3.24 -2.45 0.73
CA PRO A 34 2.41 -3.30 1.58
C PRO A 34 3.13 -3.92 2.79
N VAL A 35 4.47 -3.97 2.77
CA VAL A 35 5.27 -4.44 3.92
C VAL A 35 5.26 -3.41 5.07
N VAL A 36 5.10 -2.12 4.73
CA VAL A 36 5.25 -1.00 5.69
C VAL A 36 3.91 -0.34 6.00
N TYR A 37 3.00 -0.27 5.03
CA TYR A 37 1.74 0.44 5.15
C TYR A 37 0.53 -0.47 4.94
N ASN A 38 -0.53 -0.21 5.68
CA ASN A 38 -1.82 -0.87 5.56
C ASN A 38 -2.93 0.03 6.10
N GLU A 39 -4.19 -0.39 5.97
CA GLU A 39 -5.35 0.38 6.42
C GLU A 39 -5.29 0.72 7.91
N ASN A 40 -4.79 -0.18 8.75
CA ASN A 40 -4.72 0.05 10.20
C ASN A 40 -3.78 1.21 10.55
N ASN A 41 -2.65 1.33 9.85
CA ASN A 41 -1.65 2.36 10.17
C ASN A 41 -1.83 3.65 9.36
N LEU A 42 -2.52 3.59 8.22
CA LEU A 42 -2.89 4.76 7.42
C LEU A 42 -4.24 5.38 7.81
N GLN A 43 -5.10 4.65 8.55
CA GLN A 43 -6.42 5.10 8.99
C GLN A 43 -7.33 5.56 7.82
N LYS A 44 -7.10 5.00 6.64
CA LYS A 44 -7.87 5.22 5.40
C LYS A 44 -7.89 3.91 4.60
N PRO A 45 -8.91 3.69 3.75
CA PRO A 45 -8.94 2.55 2.83
C PRO A 45 -7.69 2.47 1.96
N VAL A 46 -7.22 1.26 1.67
CA VAL A 46 -5.99 1.03 0.91
C VAL A 46 -6.21 0.09 -0.27
N VAL A 47 -5.70 0.50 -1.43
CA VAL A 47 -5.57 -0.36 -2.61
C VAL A 47 -4.13 -0.90 -2.69
N ASP A 48 -3.96 -2.16 -2.34
CA ASP A 48 -2.71 -2.90 -2.56
C ASP A 48 -2.65 -3.40 -4.01
N THR A 49 -1.87 -2.71 -4.85
CA THR A 49 -1.77 -3.04 -6.27
C THR A 49 -1.11 -4.39 -6.52
N THR A 50 -0.28 -4.87 -5.59
CA THR A 50 0.40 -6.16 -5.73
C THR A 50 -0.60 -7.30 -5.57
N ARG A 51 -1.44 -7.23 -4.54
CA ARG A 51 -2.54 -8.20 -4.35
C ARG A 51 -3.55 -8.14 -5.48
N LEU A 52 -3.95 -6.93 -5.87
CA LEU A 52 -4.88 -6.75 -6.98
C LEU A 52 -4.33 -7.36 -8.27
N LEU A 53 -3.08 -7.07 -8.62
CA LEU A 53 -2.42 -7.64 -9.79
C LEU A 53 -2.33 -9.17 -9.72
N ALA A 54 -2.00 -9.72 -8.55
CA ALA A 54 -1.94 -11.17 -8.36
C ALA A 54 -3.32 -11.83 -8.55
N HIS A 55 -4.39 -11.22 -8.04
CA HIS A 55 -5.76 -11.71 -8.24
C HIS A 55 -6.17 -11.70 -9.72
N TYR A 56 -5.90 -10.59 -10.42
CA TYR A 56 -6.19 -10.51 -11.87
C TYR A 56 -5.34 -11.47 -12.68
N ALA A 57 -4.08 -11.70 -12.32
CA ALA A 57 -3.22 -12.67 -12.98
C ALA A 57 -3.77 -14.11 -12.84
N LEU A 58 -4.27 -14.48 -11.65
CA LEU A 58 -4.90 -15.78 -11.42
C LEU A 58 -6.20 -15.93 -12.21
N GLN A 59 -7.04 -14.89 -12.24
CA GLN A 59 -8.26 -14.88 -13.03
C GLN A 59 -7.94 -15.06 -14.51
N TYR A 60 -7.03 -14.25 -15.06
CA TYR A 60 -6.61 -14.33 -16.46
C TYR A 60 -6.02 -15.69 -16.83
N ALA A 61 -5.25 -16.31 -15.94
CA ALA A 61 -4.68 -17.64 -16.18
C ALA A 61 -5.72 -18.78 -16.10
N SER A 62 -6.90 -18.52 -15.52
CA SER A 62 -7.98 -19.49 -15.35
C SER A 62 -9.13 -19.30 -16.34
N GLU A 63 -9.13 -18.20 -17.10
CA GLU A 63 -10.04 -17.97 -18.22
C GLU A 63 -9.49 -18.74 -19.44
N ASP A 64 -10.21 -19.79 -19.86
CA ASP A 64 -9.93 -20.60 -21.07
C ASP A 64 -10.09 -19.82 -22.38
#